data_AF-A0A354J7X7-F1
#
_entry.id   AF-A0A354J7X7-F1
#
_cell.length_a   1.000
_cell.length_b   1.000
_cell.length_c   1.000
_cell.angle_alpha   90.00
_cell.angle_beta   90.00
_cell.angle_gamma   90.00
#
_symmetry.space_group_name_H-M   'P 1'
#
loop_
_entity.id
_entity.type
_entity.pdbx_description
1 polymer ?
#
loop_
_entity_poly.entity_id
_entity_poly.type
_entity_poly.pdbx_seq_one_letter_code
_entity_poly.pdbx_strand_id
1 'polypeptide(L)'
;MIFCAFNSEETISTGESGSFYFNQQMKENYKSVFNINLDCIGNKEGKDLIICSNKSAASVKIAEEVLESYKSSGINAMLGEENVVSDHINFINAISLSTITDIKSSNIHTLEDTPDKIDMECLTSIGCHLGEYVINDLDMENLFRLINEDVIETTDRSENRMITAIGQGTISVDEFEEKFNCELNSIDSSLIYISIPANVYRKKENDHGGSEEKIETENPTDEMTLSDIRIFTFCFENIALSFYTYFKDIPFEMMAYEMDLEIAGYDEKSLASAITIDDRDYFIATESEEDSHSKQMCTIFETDKMFLRVSALFPPPTTDHIKDAEEYKNYFLENVPEGCIDEMVKLLLE
;
A
#
# COMPACT_ATOMS: atom_id res chain seq x y z
N MET A 1 24.92 -5.05 -5.85
CA MET A 1 23.85 -5.99 -6.22
C MET A 1 23.47 -6.78 -4.99
N ILE A 2 22.18 -6.85 -4.67
CA ILE A 2 21.66 -7.59 -3.53
C ILE A 2 20.65 -8.58 -4.09
N PHE A 3 20.78 -9.85 -3.73
CA PHE A 3 19.74 -10.85 -3.97
C PHE A 3 18.90 -10.94 -2.70
N CYS A 4 17.59 -10.73 -2.83
CA CYS A 4 16.66 -10.76 -1.71
C CYS A 4 15.47 -11.65 -2.08
N ALA A 5 14.97 -12.39 -1.09
CA ALA A 5 13.69 -13.08 -1.17
C ALA A 5 12.79 -12.43 -0.12
N PHE A 6 11.69 -11.83 -0.56
CA PHE A 6 10.77 -11.15 0.34
C PHE A 6 9.78 -12.14 0.92
N ASN A 7 9.52 -11.99 2.22
CA ASN A 7 8.48 -12.76 2.89
C ASN A 7 7.15 -12.01 2.79
N SER A 8 6.04 -12.74 2.85
CA SER A 8 4.69 -12.17 2.97
C SER A 8 4.28 -11.27 1.79
N GLU A 9 4.76 -11.54 0.58
CA GLU A 9 4.30 -10.84 -0.63
C GLU A 9 2.80 -11.13 -0.87
N GLU A 10 2.34 -12.36 -0.62
CA GLU A 10 0.95 -12.77 -0.79
C GLU A 10 -0.05 -11.97 0.08
N THR A 11 0.45 -11.21 1.06
CA THR A 11 -0.32 -10.30 1.92
C THR A 11 -0.05 -8.83 1.60
N ILE A 12 0.58 -8.50 0.46
CA ILE A 12 0.91 -7.12 0.08
C ILE A 12 -0.33 -6.22 0.03
N SER A 13 -1.50 -6.79 -0.25
CA SER A 13 -2.79 -6.10 -0.22
C SER A 13 -3.23 -5.63 1.17
N THR A 14 -2.64 -6.16 2.25
CA THR A 14 -2.88 -5.72 3.64
C THR A 14 -1.82 -4.74 4.14
N GLY A 15 -0.87 -4.34 3.30
CA GLY A 15 0.16 -3.33 3.61
C GLY A 15 1.38 -3.86 4.37
N GLU A 16 1.43 -5.15 4.67
CA GLU A 16 2.48 -5.77 5.47
C GLU A 16 3.25 -6.81 4.63
N SER A 17 4.12 -6.32 3.74
CA SER A 17 5.01 -7.17 2.93
C SER A 17 6.48 -6.96 3.31
N GLY A 18 7.28 -8.02 3.23
CA GLY A 18 8.71 -7.94 3.55
C GLY A 18 9.48 -6.96 2.67
N SER A 19 9.03 -6.74 1.43
CA SER A 19 9.63 -5.76 0.52
C SER A 19 9.40 -4.31 0.95
N PHE A 20 8.26 -4.01 1.58
CA PHE A 20 8.01 -2.70 2.18
C PHE A 20 9.05 -2.37 3.24
N TYR A 21 9.19 -3.23 4.26
CA TYR A 21 10.16 -3.03 5.35
C TYR A 21 11.60 -2.99 4.83
N PHE A 22 11.93 -3.88 3.90
CA PHE A 22 13.25 -3.90 3.29
C PHE A 22 13.55 -2.59 2.56
N ASN A 23 12.61 -2.04 1.78
CA ASN A 23 12.83 -0.77 1.09
C ASN A 23 13.09 0.37 2.08
N GLN A 24 12.40 0.41 3.22
CA GLN A 24 12.65 1.43 4.24
C GLN A 24 14.07 1.32 4.81
N GLN A 25 14.51 0.12 5.17
CA GLN A 25 15.88 -0.11 5.64
C GLN A 25 16.93 0.26 4.57
N MET A 26 16.62 0.01 3.30
CA MET A 26 17.51 0.34 2.19
C MET A 26 17.67 1.85 2.00
N LYS A 27 16.61 2.65 2.19
CA LYS A 27 16.68 4.12 2.08
C LYS A 27 17.59 4.75 3.13
N GLU A 28 17.73 4.14 4.31
CA GLU A 28 18.64 4.61 5.36
C GLU A 28 20.11 4.43 4.97
N ASN A 29 20.42 3.35 4.25
CA ASN A 29 21.79 2.90 4.02
C ASN A 29 22.30 3.18 2.60
N TYR A 30 21.40 3.42 1.65
CA TYR A 30 21.73 3.57 0.24
C TYR A 30 21.09 4.84 -0.33
N LYS A 31 21.90 5.64 -1.05
CA LYS A 31 21.44 6.88 -1.69
C LYS A 31 20.39 6.63 -2.78
N SER A 32 20.48 5.49 -3.44
CA SER A 32 19.67 5.15 -4.60
C SER A 32 19.59 3.62 -4.70
N VAL A 33 18.38 3.12 -4.97
CA VAL A 33 18.12 1.69 -5.16
C VAL A 33 17.24 1.53 -6.39
N PHE A 34 17.54 0.50 -7.17
CA PHE A 34 16.69 0.02 -8.26
C PHE A 34 16.35 -1.44 -7.99
N ASN A 35 15.08 -1.80 -8.04
CA ASN A 35 14.61 -3.15 -7.81
C ASN A 35 14.25 -3.84 -9.14
N ILE A 36 14.71 -5.07 -9.33
CA ILE A 36 14.26 -5.96 -10.39
C ILE A 36 13.59 -7.12 -9.69
N ASN A 37 12.26 -7.14 -9.72
CA ASN A 37 11.45 -8.15 -9.08
C ASN A 37 11.18 -9.32 -10.04
N LEU A 38 11.20 -10.54 -9.50
CA LEU A 38 10.94 -11.76 -10.27
C LEU A 38 9.76 -12.47 -9.61
N ASP A 39 8.62 -12.52 -10.28
CA ASP A 39 7.40 -13.07 -9.71
C ASP A 39 6.69 -14.01 -10.70
N CYS A 40 6.42 -15.24 -10.27
CA CYS A 40 5.79 -16.28 -11.08
C CYS A 40 6.45 -16.45 -12.47
N ILE A 41 7.78 -16.61 -12.47
CA ILE A 41 8.57 -16.84 -13.69
C ILE A 41 8.73 -18.35 -13.94
N GLY A 42 8.62 -18.74 -15.21
CA GLY A 42 8.90 -20.10 -15.67
C GLY A 42 7.66 -20.96 -15.83
N ASN A 43 6.47 -20.38 -15.90
CA ASN A 43 5.24 -21.12 -16.14
C ASN A 43 5.24 -21.73 -17.56
N LYS A 44 4.90 -23.02 -17.70
CA LYS A 44 4.78 -23.69 -19.01
C LYS A 44 3.66 -23.16 -19.91
N GLU A 45 2.59 -22.63 -19.31
CA GLU A 45 1.44 -22.12 -20.04
C GLU A 45 1.68 -20.67 -20.51
N GLY A 46 2.55 -19.95 -19.81
CA GLY A 46 3.03 -18.62 -20.17
C GLY A 46 4.12 -18.68 -21.24
N LYS A 47 3.83 -18.15 -22.43
CA LYS A 47 4.81 -18.13 -23.55
C LYS A 47 5.61 -16.84 -23.66
N ASP A 48 5.09 -15.77 -23.08
CA ASP A 48 5.65 -14.44 -23.20
C ASP A 48 6.08 -13.95 -21.81
N LEU A 49 7.27 -13.36 -21.73
CA LEU A 49 7.76 -12.68 -20.55
C LEU A 49 7.15 -11.28 -20.48
N ILE A 50 6.46 -11.00 -19.38
CA ILE A 50 5.82 -9.73 -19.11
C ILE A 50 6.76 -8.89 -18.25
N ILE A 51 7.00 -7.66 -18.69
CA ILE A 51 7.83 -6.68 -17.98
C ILE A 51 6.94 -5.51 -17.61
N CYS A 52 6.69 -5.34 -16.32
CA CYS A 52 5.97 -4.19 -15.77
C CYS A 52 6.99 -3.21 -15.17
N SER A 53 6.74 -1.91 -15.32
CA SER A 53 7.61 -0.86 -14.78
C SER A 53 6.84 0.10 -13.90
N ASN A 54 7.48 0.57 -12.84
CA ASN A 54 6.97 1.72 -12.10
C ASN A 54 7.14 3.01 -12.92
N LYS A 55 6.52 4.11 -12.45
CA LYS A 55 6.37 5.36 -13.23
C LYS A 55 7.64 6.20 -13.37
N SER A 56 8.69 5.93 -12.60
CA SER A 56 9.95 6.68 -12.66
C SER A 56 10.62 6.56 -14.04
N ALA A 57 11.36 7.59 -14.48
CA ALA A 57 12.08 7.55 -15.75
C ALA A 57 13.10 6.39 -15.79
N ALA A 58 13.75 6.11 -14.66
CA ALA A 58 14.65 4.97 -14.54
C ALA A 58 13.94 3.64 -14.84
N SER A 59 12.77 3.40 -14.24
CA SER A 59 12.01 2.14 -14.41
C SER A 59 11.56 1.91 -15.84
N VAL A 60 10.98 2.93 -16.49
CA VAL A 60 10.52 2.83 -17.88
C VAL A 60 11.69 2.50 -18.81
N LYS A 61 12.81 3.20 -18.65
CA LYS A 61 13.99 2.96 -19.46
C LYS A 61 14.54 1.54 -19.28
N ILE A 62 14.70 1.09 -18.03
CA ILE A 62 15.23 -0.25 -17.77
C ILE A 62 14.28 -1.33 -18.29
N ALA A 63 12.95 -1.13 -18.20
CA ALA A 63 12.00 -2.05 -18.81
C ALA A 63 12.16 -2.15 -20.34
N GLU A 64 12.38 -1.03 -21.03
CA GLU A 64 12.66 -1.01 -22.47
C GLU A 64 13.98 -1.70 -22.82
N GLU A 65 15.05 -1.44 -22.08
CA GLU A 65 16.36 -2.08 -22.31
C GLU A 65 16.31 -3.60 -22.07
N VAL A 66 15.63 -4.02 -21.00
CA VAL A 66 15.42 -5.45 -20.67
C VAL A 66 14.57 -6.11 -21.75
N LEU A 67 13.50 -5.46 -22.22
CA LEU A 67 12.67 -5.93 -23.33
C LEU A 67 13.49 -6.15 -24.61
N GLU A 68 14.33 -5.17 -24.98
CA GLU A 68 15.20 -5.27 -26.16
C GLU A 68 16.22 -6.40 -26.01
N SER A 69 16.83 -6.52 -24.82
CA SER A 69 17.77 -7.59 -24.50
C SER A 69 17.13 -8.97 -24.71
N TYR A 70 15.96 -9.21 -24.10
CA TYR A 70 15.24 -10.48 -24.25
C TYR A 70 14.81 -10.79 -25.69
N LYS A 71 14.29 -9.79 -26.41
CA LYS A 71 13.91 -9.94 -27.83
C LYS A 71 15.12 -10.28 -28.70
N SER A 72 16.27 -9.66 -28.45
CA SER A 72 17.51 -9.93 -29.19
C SER A 72 18.01 -11.36 -29.01
N SER A 73 17.70 -11.96 -27.86
CA SER A 73 17.99 -13.35 -27.51
C SER A 73 16.94 -14.37 -27.95
N GLY A 74 15.88 -13.93 -28.62
CA GLY A 74 14.80 -14.80 -29.10
C GLY A 74 13.81 -15.23 -28.02
N ILE A 75 13.82 -14.60 -26.84
CA ILE A 75 12.78 -14.74 -25.83
C ILE A 75 11.65 -13.78 -26.20
N ASN A 76 10.42 -14.30 -26.31
CA ASN A 76 9.26 -13.44 -26.48
C ASN A 76 9.04 -12.66 -25.19
N ALA A 77 9.12 -11.33 -25.28
CA ALA A 77 8.86 -10.44 -24.18
C ALA A 77 7.97 -9.27 -24.63
N MET A 78 7.15 -8.77 -23.71
CA MET A 78 6.32 -7.58 -23.92
C MET A 78 6.26 -6.73 -22.65
N LEU A 79 5.98 -5.44 -22.83
CA LEU A 79 5.63 -4.58 -21.70
C LEU A 79 4.21 -4.92 -21.26
N GLY A 80 4.03 -5.14 -19.96
CA GLY A 80 2.73 -5.32 -19.34
C GLY A 80 2.04 -4.00 -19.05
N GLU A 81 0.74 -4.06 -18.80
CA GLU A 81 0.00 -2.94 -18.21
C GLU A 81 0.38 -2.78 -16.72
N GLU A 82 0.14 -1.60 -16.13
CA GLU A 82 0.50 -1.27 -14.73
C GLU A 82 -0.18 -2.13 -13.65
N ASN A 83 -1.00 -3.11 -14.04
CA ASN A 83 -1.96 -3.80 -13.16
C ASN A 83 -1.43 -5.11 -12.54
N VAL A 84 -0.20 -5.53 -12.86
CA VAL A 84 0.44 -6.66 -12.18
C VAL A 84 1.09 -6.13 -10.92
N VAL A 85 0.51 -6.43 -9.76
CA VAL A 85 1.01 -6.03 -8.44
C VAL A 85 1.92 -7.13 -7.89
N SER A 86 3.08 -6.73 -7.39
CA SER A 86 4.06 -7.59 -6.69
C SER A 86 5.02 -6.69 -5.90
N ASP A 87 6.02 -7.25 -5.21
CA ASP A 87 6.96 -6.51 -4.34
C ASP A 87 7.59 -5.23 -4.94
N HIS A 88 7.75 -5.18 -6.27
CA HIS A 88 8.25 -3.99 -6.98
C HIS A 88 7.46 -2.71 -6.68
N ILE A 89 6.18 -2.77 -6.33
CA ILE A 89 5.35 -1.58 -6.05
C ILE A 89 5.86 -0.79 -4.84
N ASN A 90 6.59 -1.44 -3.93
CA ASN A 90 7.13 -0.82 -2.74
C ASN A 90 8.35 0.07 -3.05
N PHE A 91 8.89 0.04 -4.26
CA PHE A 91 10.08 0.78 -4.67
C PHE A 91 9.72 1.87 -5.69
N ILE A 92 10.32 3.05 -5.59
CA ILE A 92 10.08 4.12 -6.58
C ILE A 92 10.62 3.70 -7.96
N ASN A 93 11.84 3.14 -7.97
CA ASN A 93 12.52 2.70 -9.19
C ASN A 93 12.56 1.17 -9.22
N ALA A 94 11.66 0.56 -9.98
CA ALA A 94 11.60 -0.88 -10.13
C ALA A 94 10.92 -1.35 -11.41
N ILE A 95 11.27 -2.58 -11.79
CA ILE A 95 10.53 -3.39 -12.76
C ILE A 95 10.16 -4.73 -12.15
N SER A 96 9.11 -5.36 -12.66
CA SER A 96 8.71 -6.73 -12.34
C SER A 96 8.70 -7.58 -13.60
N LEU A 97 9.19 -8.81 -13.48
CA LEU A 97 9.20 -9.80 -14.55
C LEU A 97 8.30 -10.97 -14.16
N SER A 98 7.38 -11.35 -15.04
CA SER A 98 6.48 -12.49 -14.83
C SER A 98 6.21 -13.26 -16.12
N THR A 99 5.93 -14.56 -16.01
CA THR A 99 5.40 -15.35 -17.13
C THR A 99 3.88 -15.52 -17.08
N ILE A 100 3.22 -14.89 -16.11
CA ILE A 100 1.76 -14.91 -15.96
C ILE A 100 1.16 -13.74 -16.75
N THR A 101 0.41 -14.05 -17.79
CA THR A 101 -0.29 -13.04 -18.61
C THR A 101 -1.67 -12.69 -18.08
N ASP A 102 -2.31 -13.62 -17.35
CA ASP A 102 -3.62 -13.44 -16.75
C ASP A 102 -3.73 -14.32 -15.50
N ILE A 103 -3.84 -13.68 -14.34
CA ILE A 103 -3.97 -14.35 -13.04
C ILE A 103 -5.23 -15.24 -13.03
N LYS A 104 -6.34 -14.81 -13.64
CA LYS A 104 -7.65 -15.49 -13.55
C LYS A 104 -7.67 -16.84 -14.29
N SER A 105 -6.89 -16.98 -15.36
CA SER A 105 -6.81 -18.21 -16.15
C SER A 105 -5.57 -19.05 -15.86
N SER A 106 -4.65 -18.54 -15.06
CA SER A 106 -3.43 -19.24 -14.67
C SER A 106 -3.66 -20.26 -13.55
N ASN A 107 -2.63 -21.08 -13.29
CA ASN A 107 -2.60 -22.04 -12.20
C ASN A 107 -2.10 -21.44 -10.86
N ILE A 108 -1.68 -20.17 -10.81
CA ILE A 108 -1.20 -19.56 -9.56
C ILE A 108 -2.36 -19.40 -8.55
N HIS A 109 -2.03 -19.45 -7.26
CA HIS A 109 -3.00 -19.51 -6.15
C HIS A 109 -3.97 -20.71 -6.22
N THR A 110 -3.57 -21.80 -6.88
CA THR A 110 -4.33 -23.05 -6.93
C THR A 110 -3.46 -24.24 -6.48
N LEU A 111 -4.09 -25.38 -6.19
CA LEU A 111 -3.36 -26.63 -5.92
C LEU A 111 -2.63 -27.19 -7.14
N GLU A 112 -2.87 -26.63 -8.33
CA GLU A 112 -2.15 -27.00 -9.56
C GLU A 112 -0.84 -26.23 -9.72
N ASP A 113 -0.55 -25.24 -8.87
CA ASP A 113 0.77 -24.59 -8.82
C ASP A 113 1.81 -25.55 -8.23
N THR A 114 2.44 -26.30 -9.14
CA THR A 114 3.25 -27.47 -8.80
C THR A 114 4.49 -27.51 -9.68
N PRO A 115 5.59 -28.12 -9.22
CA PRO A 115 6.87 -28.09 -9.95
C PRO A 115 6.80 -28.65 -11.38
N ASP A 116 5.86 -29.56 -11.70
CA ASP A 116 5.69 -30.09 -13.05
C ASP A 116 5.10 -29.08 -14.04
N LYS A 117 4.55 -27.95 -13.56
CA LYS A 117 4.11 -26.83 -14.39
C LYS A 117 5.22 -25.84 -14.73
N ILE A 118 6.43 -26.04 -14.22
CA ILE A 118 7.58 -25.16 -14.45
C ILE A 118 8.37 -25.62 -15.69
N ASP A 119 8.57 -24.70 -16.64
CA ASP A 119 9.51 -24.83 -17.75
C ASP A 119 10.91 -24.43 -17.29
N MET A 120 11.69 -25.43 -16.87
CA MET A 120 13.05 -25.22 -16.39
C MET A 120 14.01 -24.69 -17.46
N GLU A 121 13.78 -25.00 -18.74
CA GLU A 121 14.63 -24.50 -19.83
C GLU A 121 14.36 -23.01 -20.06
N CYS A 122 13.09 -22.62 -20.09
CA CYS A 122 12.68 -21.22 -20.16
C CYS A 122 13.19 -20.42 -18.95
N LEU A 123 12.97 -20.91 -17.73
CA LEU A 123 13.42 -20.25 -16.49
C LEU A 123 14.94 -20.05 -16.47
N THR A 124 15.71 -21.07 -16.89
CA THR A 124 17.17 -20.97 -17.00
C THR A 124 17.58 -19.91 -18.03
N SER A 125 16.91 -19.90 -19.19
CA SER A 125 17.18 -18.92 -20.24
C SER A 125 16.90 -17.49 -19.77
N ILE A 126 15.77 -17.26 -19.09
CA ILE A 126 15.40 -15.97 -18.51
C ILE A 126 16.47 -15.52 -17.51
N GLY A 127 16.82 -16.38 -16.54
CA GLY A 127 17.82 -16.05 -15.52
C GLY A 127 19.21 -15.74 -16.08
N CYS A 128 19.68 -16.52 -17.06
CA CYS A 128 20.97 -16.28 -17.71
C CYS A 128 20.99 -14.93 -18.44
N HIS A 129 19.94 -14.62 -19.22
CA HIS A 129 19.89 -13.37 -19.97
C HIS A 129 19.75 -12.14 -19.08
N LEU A 130 18.93 -12.21 -18.01
CA LEU A 130 18.88 -11.13 -17.02
C LEU A 130 20.26 -10.89 -16.40
N GLY A 131 20.96 -11.97 -16.04
CA GLY A 131 22.32 -11.89 -15.51
C GLY A 131 23.29 -11.24 -16.49
N GLU A 132 23.25 -11.62 -17.77
CA GLU A 132 24.08 -11.02 -18.82
C GLU A 132 23.80 -9.53 -19.00
N TYR A 133 22.53 -9.13 -19.08
CA TYR A 133 22.12 -7.73 -19.16
C TYR A 133 22.64 -6.93 -17.97
N VAL A 134 22.37 -7.38 -16.74
CA VAL A 134 22.76 -6.65 -15.52
C VAL A 134 24.28 -6.53 -15.37
N ILE A 135 25.05 -7.53 -15.81
CA ILE A 135 26.52 -7.55 -15.66
C ILE A 135 27.21 -6.77 -16.78
N ASN A 136 26.75 -6.90 -18.03
CA ASN A 136 27.50 -6.44 -19.20
C ASN A 136 26.88 -5.22 -19.89
N ASP A 137 25.55 -5.10 -19.88
CA ASP A 137 24.84 -4.13 -20.73
C ASP A 137 24.26 -2.96 -19.91
N LEU A 138 23.98 -3.18 -18.63
CA LEU A 138 23.41 -2.17 -17.75
C LEU A 138 24.41 -1.03 -17.48
N ASP A 139 24.09 0.15 -18.02
CA ASP A 139 24.82 1.39 -17.74
C ASP A 139 24.46 1.94 -16.35
N MET A 140 25.21 1.47 -15.35
CA MET A 140 25.02 1.86 -13.94
C MET A 140 25.17 3.36 -13.70
N GLU A 141 26.05 4.06 -14.42
CA GLU A 141 26.23 5.51 -14.24
C GLU A 141 24.98 6.27 -14.68
N ASN A 142 24.46 5.91 -15.85
CA ASN A 142 23.27 6.53 -16.40
C ASN A 142 22.00 6.16 -15.61
N LEU A 143 21.90 4.91 -15.14
CA LEU A 143 20.84 4.48 -14.23
C LEU A 143 20.79 5.36 -12.98
N PHE A 144 21.92 5.50 -12.28
CA PHE A 144 21.94 6.33 -11.07
C PHE A 144 21.77 7.82 -11.36
N ARG A 145 22.18 8.32 -12.53
CA ARG A 145 21.86 9.68 -12.95
C ARG A 145 20.35 9.88 -13.05
N LEU A 146 19.64 8.97 -13.72
CA LEU A 146 18.18 9.03 -13.86
C LEU A 146 17.47 8.93 -12.52
N ILE A 147 17.89 8.01 -11.64
CA ILE A 147 17.33 7.89 -10.30
C ILE A 147 17.52 9.19 -9.51
N ASN A 148 18.68 9.84 -9.61
CA ASN A 148 18.92 11.11 -8.91
C ASN A 148 18.14 12.29 -9.53
N GLU A 149 17.88 12.27 -10.83
CA GLU A 149 17.02 13.26 -11.50
C GLU A 149 15.56 13.11 -11.07
N ASP A 150 15.06 11.87 -10.97
CA ASP A 150 13.74 11.54 -10.41
C ASP A 150 13.65 11.98 -8.92
N VAL A 151 14.74 11.90 -8.16
CA VAL A 151 14.83 12.41 -6.77
C VAL A 151 14.79 13.95 -6.72
N ILE A 152 15.34 14.66 -7.71
CA ILE A 152 15.37 16.13 -7.75
C ILE A 152 13.99 16.71 -8.14
N GLU A 153 13.30 16.11 -9.11
CA GLU A 153 11.89 16.47 -9.42
C GLU A 153 10.94 16.12 -8.26
N THR A 154 11.27 15.12 -7.44
CA THR A 154 10.50 14.79 -6.23
C THR A 154 10.88 15.61 -5.00
N THR A 155 12.04 16.28 -4.96
CA THR A 155 12.34 17.28 -3.90
C THR A 155 11.62 18.61 -4.06
N ASP A 156 11.21 19.00 -5.29
CA ASP A 156 10.25 20.10 -5.49
C ASP A 156 8.80 19.66 -5.16
N ARG A 157 8.55 18.35 -5.08
CA ARG A 157 7.33 17.71 -4.56
C ARG A 157 7.51 17.17 -3.14
N SER A 158 8.02 18.02 -2.26
CA SER A 158 8.02 17.75 -0.81
C SER A 158 6.62 17.50 -0.22
N GLU A 159 5.56 17.67 -1.02
CA GLU A 159 4.15 17.41 -0.69
C GLU A 159 3.70 15.93 -0.77
N ASN A 160 4.50 14.98 -1.31
CA ASN A 160 3.96 13.66 -1.71
C ASN A 160 4.63 12.39 -1.15
N ARG A 161 5.25 12.44 0.04
CA ARG A 161 5.86 11.23 0.65
C ARG A 161 4.84 10.22 1.20
N MET A 162 3.62 10.65 1.54
CA MET A 162 2.59 9.75 2.07
C MET A 162 1.85 8.99 0.96
N ILE A 163 1.76 9.57 -0.25
CA ILE A 163 1.04 8.98 -1.39
C ILE A 163 1.69 7.68 -1.89
N THR A 164 3.01 7.55 -1.79
CA THR A 164 3.73 6.37 -2.28
C THR A 164 3.60 5.15 -1.36
N ALA A 165 3.09 5.31 -0.13
CA ALA A 165 2.95 4.22 0.84
C ALA A 165 1.53 3.60 0.89
N ILE A 166 0.52 4.24 0.30
CA ILE A 166 -0.91 3.86 0.51
C ILE A 166 -1.59 3.39 -0.78
N GLY A 167 -0.83 3.07 -1.83
CA GLY A 167 -1.37 2.50 -3.08
C GLY A 167 -2.22 3.48 -3.90
N GLN A 168 -2.68 3.00 -5.06
CA GLN A 168 -3.51 3.76 -6.00
C GLN A 168 -4.93 3.98 -5.44
N GLY A 169 -5.50 5.18 -5.66
CA GLY A 169 -6.86 5.55 -5.22
C GLY A 169 -6.95 6.83 -4.37
N THR A 170 -6.17 7.87 -4.67
CA THR A 170 -6.21 9.14 -3.95
C THR A 170 -7.13 10.15 -4.64
N ILE A 171 -8.02 10.78 -3.89
CA ILE A 171 -8.85 11.90 -4.34
C ILE A 171 -8.55 13.16 -3.51
N SER A 172 -8.75 14.34 -4.08
CA SER A 172 -8.71 15.59 -3.31
C SER A 172 -9.92 15.69 -2.36
N VAL A 173 -9.85 16.61 -1.40
CA VAL A 173 -11.01 16.91 -0.54
C VAL A 173 -12.20 17.41 -1.36
N ASP A 174 -11.97 18.28 -2.36
CA ASP A 174 -13.04 18.77 -3.24
C ASP A 174 -13.71 17.61 -4.01
N GLU A 175 -12.92 16.66 -4.52
CA GLU A 175 -13.43 15.47 -5.20
C GLU A 175 -14.21 14.55 -4.25
N PHE A 176 -13.77 14.45 -2.98
CA PHE A 176 -14.48 13.69 -1.95
C PHE A 176 -15.82 14.34 -1.60
N GLU A 177 -15.84 15.65 -1.37
CA GLU A 177 -17.05 16.43 -1.08
C GLU A 177 -18.07 16.32 -2.21
N GLU A 178 -17.62 16.49 -3.46
CA GLU A 178 -18.45 16.35 -4.65
C GLU A 178 -19.02 14.93 -4.74
N LYS A 179 -18.17 13.92 -4.54
CA LYS A 179 -18.56 12.51 -4.70
C LYS A 179 -19.56 12.06 -3.64
N PHE A 180 -19.30 12.36 -2.38
CA PHE A 180 -20.13 11.91 -1.26
C PHE A 180 -21.21 12.92 -0.87
N ASN A 181 -21.32 14.02 -1.62
CA ASN A 181 -22.27 15.10 -1.40
C ASN A 181 -22.26 15.56 0.08
N CYS A 182 -21.06 15.90 0.55
CA CYS A 182 -20.77 16.32 1.92
C CYS A 182 -19.86 17.55 1.92
N GLU A 183 -19.59 18.11 3.11
CA GLU A 183 -18.73 19.29 3.29
C GLU A 183 -17.82 19.02 4.50
N LEU A 184 -16.51 19.25 4.33
CA LEU A 184 -15.44 19.05 5.31
C LEU A 184 -14.82 20.41 5.67
N ASN A 185 -15.48 21.13 6.57
CA ASN A 185 -15.16 22.50 6.97
C ASN A 185 -13.84 22.62 7.75
N SER A 186 -13.42 21.55 8.43
CA SER A 186 -12.23 21.54 9.28
C SER A 186 -10.95 21.20 8.52
N ILE A 187 -11.03 20.95 7.21
CA ILE A 187 -9.95 20.41 6.39
C ILE A 187 -9.68 21.36 5.21
N ASP A 188 -8.45 21.82 5.05
CA ASP A 188 -8.06 22.63 3.88
C ASP A 188 -7.81 21.72 2.66
N SER A 189 -8.66 21.84 1.64
CA SER A 189 -8.64 20.98 0.46
C SER A 189 -7.40 21.11 -0.41
N SER A 190 -6.64 22.19 -0.26
CA SER A 190 -5.47 22.47 -1.08
C SER A 190 -4.20 21.71 -0.69
N LEU A 191 -4.22 21.01 0.46
CA LEU A 191 -3.01 20.45 1.08
C LEU A 191 -3.08 18.95 1.42
N ILE A 192 -4.22 18.30 1.18
CA ILE A 192 -4.48 16.94 1.69
C ILE A 192 -5.10 16.06 0.60
N TYR A 193 -4.66 14.80 0.57
CA TYR A 193 -5.25 13.75 -0.23
C TYR A 193 -5.92 12.71 0.65
N ILE A 194 -7.05 12.18 0.18
CA ILE A 194 -7.80 11.11 0.83
C ILE A 194 -7.52 9.83 0.04
N SER A 195 -6.90 8.85 0.67
CA SER A 195 -6.71 7.52 0.10
C SER A 195 -7.90 6.61 0.43
N ILE A 196 -8.46 6.00 -0.62
CA ILE A 196 -9.53 4.99 -0.56
C ILE A 196 -9.03 3.76 -1.33
N PRO A 197 -8.37 2.80 -0.66
CA PRO A 197 -7.79 1.65 -1.34
C PRO A 197 -8.86 0.75 -1.98
N ALA A 198 -8.60 0.19 -3.16
CA ALA A 198 -9.59 -0.57 -3.92
C ALA A 198 -10.15 -1.83 -3.22
N ASN A 199 -9.51 -2.30 -2.14
CA ASN A 199 -9.93 -3.46 -1.34
C ASN A 199 -10.73 -3.09 -0.07
N VAL A 200 -11.02 -1.82 0.17
CA VAL A 200 -11.76 -1.37 1.36
C VAL A 200 -13.25 -1.20 1.13
N TYR A 201 -13.75 -1.53 -0.06
CA TYR A 201 -15.19 -1.50 -0.34
C TYR A 201 -15.91 -2.67 0.35
N ARG A 202 -17.04 -2.37 0.99
CA ARG A 202 -17.93 -3.40 1.50
C ARG A 202 -18.56 -4.12 0.32
N LYS A 203 -18.40 -5.45 0.27
CA LYS A 203 -19.09 -6.28 -0.72
C LYS A 203 -20.60 -6.21 -0.44
N LYS A 204 -21.41 -5.83 -1.43
CA LYS A 204 -22.87 -6.00 -1.35
C LYS A 204 -23.18 -7.49 -1.43
N GLU A 205 -23.77 -8.07 -0.38
CA GLU A 205 -24.39 -9.39 -0.50
C GLU A 205 -25.60 -9.29 -1.44
N ASN A 206 -25.63 -10.11 -2.48
CA ASN A 206 -26.85 -10.29 -3.26
C ASN A 206 -27.89 -11.01 -2.38
N ASP A 207 -29.15 -10.52 -2.39
CA ASP A 207 -30.34 -11.11 -1.74
C ASP A 207 -30.65 -12.57 -2.16
N HIS A 208 -29.84 -13.18 -3.02
CA HIS A 208 -30.06 -14.49 -3.65
C HIS A 208 -28.89 -15.45 -3.48
N GLY A 209 -28.38 -15.64 -2.26
CA GLY A 209 -27.75 -16.88 -1.77
C GLY A 209 -26.84 -17.68 -2.74
N GLY A 210 -26.06 -17.01 -3.58
CA GLY A 210 -25.29 -17.67 -4.64
C GLY A 210 -24.38 -16.71 -5.39
N SER A 211 -23.07 -17.00 -5.33
CA SER A 211 -21.92 -16.37 -5.98
C SER A 211 -21.75 -14.86 -5.76
N GLU A 212 -20.74 -14.55 -4.95
CA GLU A 212 -20.18 -13.21 -4.72
C GLU A 212 -19.76 -12.54 -6.04
N GLU A 213 -20.35 -11.39 -6.35
CA GLU A 213 -19.85 -10.53 -7.43
C GLU A 213 -18.90 -9.50 -6.80
N LYS A 214 -17.63 -9.58 -7.17
CA LYS A 214 -16.57 -8.68 -6.70
C LYS A 214 -16.78 -7.33 -7.38
N ILE A 215 -17.06 -6.27 -6.63
CA ILE A 215 -17.04 -4.90 -7.17
C ILE A 215 -15.56 -4.53 -7.37
N GLU A 216 -15.00 -4.86 -8.54
CA GLU A 216 -13.66 -4.47 -8.97
C GLU A 216 -13.72 -3.06 -9.59
N THR A 217 -13.71 -2.01 -8.76
CA THR A 217 -13.60 -0.62 -9.25
C THR A 217 -12.40 0.06 -8.60
N GLU A 218 -11.41 0.44 -9.41
CA GLU A 218 -10.14 1.06 -8.98
C GLU A 218 -10.30 2.44 -8.34
N ASN A 219 -11.46 3.09 -8.55
CA ASN A 219 -11.89 4.31 -7.89
C ASN A 219 -13.32 4.11 -7.39
N PRO A 220 -13.77 4.82 -6.33
CA PRO A 220 -15.14 4.71 -5.91
C PRO A 220 -16.06 5.11 -7.08
N THR A 221 -17.09 4.33 -7.38
CA THR A 221 -18.01 4.63 -8.49
C THR A 221 -18.96 5.75 -8.10
N ASP A 222 -19.60 6.41 -9.07
CA ASP A 222 -20.61 7.46 -8.81
C ASP A 222 -21.82 6.95 -8.01
N GLU A 223 -22.02 5.63 -7.93
CA GLU A 223 -23.11 5.00 -7.17
C GLU A 223 -22.73 4.62 -5.72
N MET A 224 -21.48 4.80 -5.31
CA MET A 224 -21.01 4.47 -3.96
C MET A 224 -21.34 5.57 -2.97
N THR A 225 -21.75 5.16 -1.78
CA THR A 225 -21.97 6.01 -0.61
C THR A 225 -20.83 5.84 0.39
N LEU A 226 -20.76 6.72 1.39
CA LEU A 226 -19.82 6.57 2.51
C LEU A 226 -19.93 5.20 3.19
N SER A 227 -21.15 4.66 3.29
CA SER A 227 -21.40 3.35 3.89
C SER A 227 -20.83 2.17 3.10
N ASP A 228 -20.52 2.35 1.81
CA ASP A 228 -19.91 1.32 0.99
C ASP A 228 -18.39 1.23 1.21
N ILE A 229 -17.79 2.17 1.94
CA ILE A 229 -16.34 2.25 2.17
C ILE A 229 -16.02 1.95 3.63
N ARG A 230 -15.11 1.00 3.84
CA ARG A 230 -14.68 0.58 5.18
C ARG A 230 -13.62 1.51 5.76
N ILE A 231 -12.74 2.08 4.93
CA ILE A 231 -11.58 2.84 5.39
C ILE A 231 -11.41 4.12 4.57
N PHE A 232 -11.27 5.25 5.28
CA PHE A 232 -10.81 6.51 4.69
C PHE A 232 -9.49 6.92 5.35
N THR A 233 -8.46 7.22 4.57
CA THR A 233 -7.18 7.71 5.13
C THR A 233 -6.88 9.11 4.63
N PHE A 234 -6.82 10.07 5.56
CA PHE A 234 -6.44 11.45 5.31
C PHE A 234 -4.94 11.60 5.51
N CYS A 235 -4.24 12.01 4.46
CA CYS A 235 -2.79 12.15 4.46
C CYS A 235 -2.40 13.61 4.68
N PHE A 236 -2.08 13.97 5.92
CA PHE A 236 -1.49 15.26 6.25
C PHE A 236 0.04 15.22 6.08
N GLU A 237 0.69 16.38 6.06
CA GLU A 237 2.14 16.50 5.84
C GLU A 237 2.96 15.57 6.75
N ASN A 238 2.54 15.45 8.02
CA ASN A 238 3.30 14.80 9.08
C ASN A 238 2.57 13.65 9.78
N ILE A 239 1.30 13.40 9.44
CA ILE A 239 0.47 12.39 10.09
C ILE A 239 -0.57 11.82 9.13
N ALA A 240 -0.82 10.51 9.18
CA ALA A 240 -1.94 9.90 8.47
C ALA A 240 -3.04 9.59 9.47
N LEU A 241 -4.27 9.97 9.14
CA LEU A 241 -5.43 9.75 9.97
C LEU A 241 -6.41 8.83 9.24
N SER A 242 -6.58 7.62 9.75
CA SER A 242 -7.39 6.58 9.14
C SER A 242 -8.67 6.32 9.95
N PHE A 243 -9.80 6.32 9.26
CA PHE A 243 -11.15 6.11 9.80
C PHE A 243 -11.67 4.76 9.32
N TYR A 244 -11.75 3.78 10.21
CA TYR A 244 -12.21 2.42 9.93
C TYR A 244 -13.61 2.22 10.49
N THR A 245 -14.57 1.88 9.64
CA THR A 245 -15.96 1.67 10.04
C THR A 245 -16.29 0.17 10.04
N TYR A 246 -17.12 -0.28 10.97
CA TYR A 246 -17.55 -1.68 11.09
C TYR A 246 -19.01 -1.79 11.49
N PHE A 247 -19.82 -2.55 10.75
CA PHE A 247 -21.22 -2.81 11.10
C PHE A 247 -21.36 -3.93 12.14
N LYS A 248 -22.06 -3.66 13.24
CA LYS A 248 -22.19 -4.60 14.37
C LYS A 248 -23.10 -5.79 14.10
N ASP A 249 -24.07 -5.62 13.21
CA ASP A 249 -25.03 -6.64 12.82
C ASP A 249 -24.48 -7.59 11.75
N ILE A 250 -23.29 -7.30 11.20
CA ILE A 250 -22.62 -8.12 10.20
C ILE A 250 -21.48 -8.91 10.87
N PRO A 251 -21.58 -10.25 11.01
CA PRO A 251 -20.57 -11.05 11.70
C PRO A 251 -19.15 -10.93 11.13
N PHE A 252 -19.03 -10.80 9.80
CA PHE A 252 -17.73 -10.64 9.13
C PHE A 252 -17.06 -9.31 9.49
N GLU A 253 -17.83 -8.22 9.56
CA GLU A 253 -17.31 -6.90 9.97
C GLU A 253 -16.83 -6.94 11.42
N MET A 254 -17.52 -7.68 12.29
CA MET A 254 -17.09 -7.86 13.68
C MET A 254 -15.83 -8.71 13.82
N MET A 255 -15.67 -9.78 13.04
CA MET A 255 -14.40 -10.52 13.00
C MET A 255 -13.26 -9.64 12.51
N ALA A 256 -13.52 -8.83 11.49
CA ALA A 256 -12.52 -7.93 10.92
C ALA A 256 -12.14 -6.81 11.90
N TYR A 257 -13.10 -6.30 12.68
CA TYR A 257 -12.85 -5.37 13.78
C TYR A 257 -11.94 -5.96 14.85
N GLU A 258 -12.25 -7.18 15.33
CA GLU A 258 -11.45 -7.87 16.35
C GLU A 258 -10.02 -8.13 15.86
N MET A 259 -9.88 -8.59 14.62
CA MET A 259 -8.58 -8.84 13.99
C MET A 259 -7.77 -7.54 13.81
N ASP A 260 -8.40 -6.46 13.38
CA ASP A 260 -7.75 -5.17 13.21
C ASP A 260 -7.28 -4.56 14.55
N LEU A 261 -8.01 -4.81 15.64
CA LEU A 261 -7.58 -4.43 16.99
C LEU A 261 -6.39 -5.26 17.47
N GLU A 262 -6.40 -6.57 17.23
CA GLU A 262 -5.30 -7.46 17.60
C GLU A 262 -4.00 -7.10 16.86
N ILE A 263 -4.08 -6.95 15.53
CA ILE A 263 -2.92 -6.57 14.69
C ILE A 263 -2.34 -5.22 15.13
N ALA A 264 -3.20 -4.24 15.41
CA ALA A 264 -2.76 -2.92 15.80
C ALA A 264 -2.32 -2.81 17.28
N GLY A 265 -2.28 -3.94 18.02
CA GLY A 265 -1.80 -3.98 19.40
C GLY A 265 -2.79 -3.39 20.42
N TYR A 266 -4.08 -3.30 20.07
CA TYR A 266 -5.16 -2.75 20.89
C TYR A 266 -6.08 -3.84 21.48
N ASP A 267 -5.55 -5.03 21.76
CA ASP A 267 -6.31 -6.05 22.48
C ASP A 267 -6.55 -5.61 23.95
N GLU A 268 -7.66 -6.07 24.58
CA GLU A 268 -8.04 -5.71 25.95
C GLU A 268 -6.94 -5.92 27.01
N LYS A 269 -5.92 -6.75 26.74
CA LYS A 269 -4.81 -7.05 27.65
C LYS A 269 -3.59 -6.16 27.41
N SER A 270 -3.55 -5.44 26.29
CA SER A 270 -2.40 -4.67 25.78
C SER A 270 -2.59 -3.15 25.83
N LEU A 271 -3.77 -2.66 26.25
CA LEU A 271 -4.05 -1.22 26.40
C LEU A 271 -3.20 -0.60 27.52
N ALA A 272 -2.01 -0.12 27.18
CA ALA A 272 -1.18 0.72 28.03
C ALA A 272 -1.54 2.21 27.86
N SER A 273 -1.49 2.93 28.99
CA SER A 273 -1.54 4.39 29.16
C SER A 273 -2.47 5.17 28.21
N ALA A 274 -3.72 5.37 28.63
CA ALA A 274 -4.63 6.30 27.97
C ALA A 274 -4.15 7.75 28.12
N ILE A 275 -4.12 8.49 27.01
CA ILE A 275 -4.02 9.95 26.99
C ILE A 275 -5.43 10.48 26.76
N THR A 276 -5.86 11.41 27.60
CA THR A 276 -7.15 12.09 27.37
C THR A 276 -6.94 13.38 26.57
N ILE A 277 -7.66 13.50 25.45
CA ILE A 277 -7.77 14.69 24.60
C ILE A 277 -9.26 15.01 24.47
N ASP A 278 -9.67 16.22 24.86
CA ASP A 278 -11.07 16.69 24.81
C ASP A 278 -12.08 15.68 25.37
N ASP A 279 -11.83 15.21 26.59
CA ASP A 279 -12.64 14.21 27.32
C ASP A 279 -12.76 12.84 26.62
N ARG A 280 -11.90 12.54 25.64
CA ARG A 280 -11.80 11.22 24.98
C ARG A 280 -10.46 10.58 25.25
N ASP A 281 -10.50 9.28 25.50
CA ASP A 281 -9.30 8.48 25.67
C ASP A 281 -8.74 8.05 24.31
N TYR A 282 -7.44 8.26 24.18
CA TYR A 282 -6.61 7.79 23.08
C TYR A 282 -5.60 6.80 23.65
N PHE A 283 -5.46 5.67 22.96
CA PHE A 283 -4.56 4.60 23.32
C PHE A 283 -3.36 4.64 22.40
N ILE A 284 -2.15 4.55 22.97
CA ILE A 284 -0.94 4.41 22.18
C ILE A 284 -0.53 2.93 22.23
N ALA A 285 -0.41 2.30 21.06
CA ALA A 285 0.11 0.94 20.99
C ALA A 285 1.53 0.91 21.57
N THR A 286 1.75 0.14 22.64
CA THR A 286 3.08 -0.05 23.23
C THR A 286 3.84 -1.15 22.50
N GLU A 287 5.13 -0.90 22.31
CA GLU A 287 6.13 -1.80 21.72
C GLU A 287 5.91 -3.27 22.15
N SER A 288 5.70 -4.16 21.18
CA SER A 288 6.28 -5.50 21.30
C SER A 288 7.80 -5.32 21.18
N GLU A 289 8.59 -6.01 21.99
CA GLU A 289 10.06 -5.85 22.06
C GLU A 289 10.81 -6.12 20.73
N GLU A 290 10.11 -6.45 19.63
CA GLU A 290 10.69 -6.85 18.34
C GLU A 290 10.35 -5.93 17.14
N ASP A 291 9.38 -5.01 17.23
CA ASP A 291 8.97 -4.15 16.08
C ASP A 291 8.92 -2.66 16.41
N SER A 292 9.96 -1.91 16.00
CA SER A 292 10.18 -0.50 16.39
C SER A 292 10.00 0.50 15.24
N HIS A 293 8.94 0.44 14.40
CA HIS A 293 8.96 1.28 13.17
C HIS A 293 7.69 2.06 12.79
N SER A 294 6.63 2.09 13.59
CA SER A 294 5.64 3.18 13.53
C SER A 294 4.75 3.16 14.75
N LYS A 295 4.70 4.25 15.50
CA LYS A 295 3.75 4.35 16.62
C LYS A 295 2.40 4.77 16.08
N GLN A 296 1.35 4.22 16.67
CA GLN A 296 -0.02 4.59 16.36
C GLN A 296 -0.71 5.07 17.62
N MET A 297 -1.60 6.04 17.45
CA MET A 297 -2.54 6.45 18.48
C MET A 297 -3.96 6.20 17.98
N CYS A 298 -4.77 5.53 18.78
CA CYS A 298 -6.10 5.08 18.38
C CYS A 298 -7.16 5.55 19.36
N THR A 299 -8.34 5.87 18.84
CA THR A 299 -9.56 6.05 19.64
C THR A 299 -10.73 5.36 18.93
N ILE A 300 -11.77 4.99 19.68
CA ILE A 300 -12.91 4.22 19.18
C ILE A 300 -14.20 4.97 19.51
N PHE A 301 -15.04 5.11 18.49
CA PHE A 301 -16.38 5.63 18.56
C PHE A 301 -17.37 4.50 18.32
N GLU A 302 -18.51 4.56 19.01
CA GLU A 302 -19.49 3.48 19.01
C GLU A 302 -20.91 4.06 18.95
N THR A 303 -21.73 3.51 18.06
CA THR A 303 -23.19 3.68 18.07
C THR A 303 -23.88 2.33 18.25
N ASP A 304 -25.20 2.29 18.33
CA ASP A 304 -25.95 1.02 18.37
C ASP A 304 -25.69 0.13 17.13
N LYS A 305 -25.29 0.72 16.01
CA LYS A 305 -25.15 0.02 14.72
C LYS A 305 -23.71 -0.20 14.29
N MET A 306 -22.78 0.65 14.69
CA MET A 306 -21.43 0.66 14.13
C MET A 306 -20.35 0.90 15.17
N PHE A 307 -19.16 0.37 14.89
CA PHE A 307 -17.90 0.86 15.45
C PHE A 307 -17.20 1.74 14.41
N LEU A 308 -16.57 2.81 14.88
CA LEU A 308 -15.64 3.62 14.10
C LEU A 308 -14.33 3.70 14.88
N ARG A 309 -13.28 3.09 14.34
CA ARG A 309 -11.92 3.22 14.86
C ARG A 309 -11.21 4.35 14.12
N VAL A 310 -10.63 5.28 14.87
CA VAL A 310 -9.77 6.33 14.33
C VAL A 310 -8.34 6.01 14.74
N SER A 311 -7.45 5.82 13.76
CA SER A 311 -6.03 5.57 13.99
C SER A 311 -5.19 6.68 13.39
N ALA A 312 -4.29 7.23 14.18
CA ALA A 312 -3.31 8.20 13.77
C ALA A 312 -1.94 7.53 13.68
N LEU A 313 -1.39 7.46 12.48
CA LEU A 313 -0.08 6.88 12.21
C LEU A 313 0.99 7.96 12.28
N PHE A 314 1.97 7.76 13.15
CA PHE A 314 3.14 8.63 13.27
C PHE A 314 4.30 8.06 12.44
N PRO A 315 4.58 8.59 11.24
CA PRO A 315 5.65 8.06 10.41
C PRO A 315 7.02 8.35 11.03
N PRO A 316 7.98 7.41 11.02
CA PRO A 316 9.39 7.75 11.16
C PRO A 316 9.93 8.40 9.88
N PRO A 317 11.01 9.20 9.95
CA PRO A 317 11.82 9.50 11.13
C PRO A 317 11.32 10.71 11.94
N THR A 318 10.20 11.34 11.54
CA THR A 318 9.71 12.57 12.17
C THR A 318 9.31 12.38 13.63
N THR A 319 9.06 11.15 14.07
CA THR A 319 8.64 10.84 15.45
C THR A 319 9.63 9.99 16.25
N ASP A 320 10.80 9.66 15.70
CA ASP A 320 11.85 8.87 16.38
C ASP A 320 12.42 9.56 17.64
N HIS A 321 12.26 10.88 17.71
CA HIS A 321 12.74 11.69 18.82
C HIS A 321 11.71 11.83 19.96
N ILE A 322 10.46 11.39 19.76
CA ILE A 322 9.36 11.48 20.72
C ILE A 322 9.48 10.35 21.74
N LYS A 323 9.54 10.70 23.01
CA LYS A 323 9.94 9.75 24.08
C LYS A 323 8.82 9.34 25.01
N ASP A 324 7.74 10.10 25.05
CA ASP A 324 6.63 9.84 25.95
C ASP A 324 5.27 10.21 25.36
N ALA A 325 4.23 9.79 26.08
CA ALA A 325 2.84 9.98 25.74
C ALA A 325 2.45 11.46 25.54
N GLU A 326 2.93 12.37 26.39
CA GLU A 326 2.54 13.79 26.30
C GLU A 326 3.16 14.46 25.08
N GLU A 327 4.38 14.06 24.68
CA GLU A 327 4.99 14.52 23.43
C GLU A 327 4.23 14.00 22.19
N TYR A 328 3.73 12.76 22.20
CA TYR A 328 2.86 12.24 21.11
C TYR A 328 1.55 13.02 21.02
N LYS A 329 0.94 13.34 22.18
CA LYS A 329 -0.26 14.16 22.24
C LYS A 329 -0.04 15.54 21.61
N ASN A 330 1.04 16.21 21.98
CA ASN A 330 1.35 17.54 21.44
C ASN A 330 1.60 17.46 19.94
N TYR A 331 2.37 16.47 19.48
CA TYR A 331 2.60 16.25 18.05
C TYR A 331 1.29 16.00 17.30
N PHE A 332 0.39 15.18 17.85
CA PHE A 332 -0.92 14.94 17.26
C PHE A 332 -1.76 16.23 17.16
N LEU A 333 -1.85 17.01 18.23
CA LEU A 333 -2.60 18.27 18.25
C LEU A 333 -2.02 19.34 17.31
N GLU A 334 -0.71 19.32 17.07
CA GLU A 334 -0.04 20.23 16.14
C GLU A 334 -0.26 19.87 14.67
N ASN A 335 -0.52 18.59 14.37
CA ASN A 335 -0.54 18.08 12.98
C ASN A 335 -1.92 17.59 12.51
N VAL A 336 -2.89 17.42 13.41
CA VAL A 336 -4.29 17.09 13.06
C VAL A 336 -5.13 18.37 13.17
N PRO A 337 -5.84 18.79 12.11
CA PRO A 337 -6.70 19.97 12.18
C PRO A 337 -7.76 19.86 13.26
N GLU A 338 -7.97 20.94 13.99
CA GLU A 338 -9.01 21.05 15.01
C GLU A 338 -10.39 20.75 14.41
N GLY A 339 -11.17 19.88 15.04
CA GLY A 339 -12.51 19.52 14.59
C GLY A 339 -12.58 18.43 13.51
N CYS A 340 -11.47 18.08 12.85
CA CYS A 340 -11.45 17.08 11.76
C CYS A 340 -12.01 15.72 12.20
N ILE A 341 -11.62 15.22 13.37
CA ILE A 341 -12.11 13.93 13.88
C ILE A 341 -13.61 13.99 14.17
N ASP A 342 -14.07 15.02 14.86
CA ASP A 342 -15.48 15.15 15.23
C ASP A 342 -16.38 15.32 13.99
N GLU A 343 -15.91 16.06 12.98
CA GLU A 343 -16.61 16.22 11.70
C GLU A 343 -16.73 14.88 10.95
N MET A 344 -15.64 14.12 10.85
CA MET A 344 -15.65 12.81 10.21
C MET A 344 -16.46 11.77 10.99
N VAL A 345 -16.41 11.79 12.33
CA VAL A 345 -17.22 10.92 13.18
C VAL A 345 -18.70 11.19 12.94
N LYS A 346 -19.08 12.47 12.90
CA LYS A 346 -20.44 12.88 12.59
C LYS A 346 -20.86 12.39 11.21
N LEU A 347 -20.01 12.59 10.20
CA LEU A 347 -20.29 12.21 8.82
C LEU A 347 -20.43 10.69 8.62
N LEU A 348 -19.67 9.89 9.37
CA LEU A 348 -19.63 8.42 9.22
C LEU A 348 -20.61 7.68 10.12
N LEU A 349 -21.09 8.29 11.21
CA LEU A 349 -21.95 7.63 12.20
C LEU A 349 -23.37 8.21 12.31
N GLU A 350 -23.62 9.44 11.85
CA GLU A 350 -24.94 10.11 11.84
C GLU A 350 -25.53 10.18 10.44
#